data_AF-A0A2M9PXR5-F1
#
_entry.id   AF-A0A2M9PXR5-F1
#
_cell.length_a   1.000
_cell.length_b   1.000
_cell.length_c   1.000
_cell.angle_alpha   90.00
_cell.angle_beta   90.00
_cell.angle_gamma   90.00
#
_symmetry.space_group_name_H-M   'P 1'
#
loop_
_entity.id
_entity.type
_entity.pdbx_description
1 polymer ?
#
loop_
_entity_poly.entity_id
_entity_poly.type
_entity_poly.pdbx_seq_one_letter_code
_entity_poly.pdbx_strand_id
1 'polypeptide(L)'
;MVIKMVKVGLFGPQGAGKTTLGMLLCRLVQSMDSRIKIYTNVTNIDENDETVVTISDLAEIPFQDGLPKIVYVDEAYFSVGSRTSSSKQNVVWTKAFALFRKSDVILTIFATHRPNMVDVNIRNLLEYVIMGRKNKGNLDYIVYDVISKEWAPLQLEKNKKLFDFTRFNTKDFPNTIATEELQKLPIFGAIK
;
A
#
# COMPACT_ATOMS: atom_id res chain seq x y z
N MET A 1 22.62 -0.17 5.11
CA MET A 1 21.53 -1.07 5.55
C MET A 1 20.76 -1.48 4.32
N VAL A 2 20.72 -2.76 3.96
CA VAL A 2 19.95 -3.24 2.79
C VAL A 2 18.52 -3.46 3.28
N ILE A 3 17.61 -2.52 2.98
CA ILE A 3 16.19 -2.69 3.28
C ILE A 3 15.64 -3.66 2.22
N LYS A 4 15.27 -4.87 2.65
CA LYS A 4 14.57 -5.82 1.79
C LYS A 4 13.19 -5.23 1.46
N MET A 5 12.80 -5.26 0.18
CA MET A 5 11.44 -4.92 -0.22
C MET A 5 10.44 -5.81 0.53
N VAL A 6 9.40 -5.22 1.11
CA VAL A 6 8.32 -5.92 1.80
C VAL A 6 6.97 -5.60 1.15
N LYS A 7 6.18 -6.64 0.86
CA LYS A 7 4.83 -6.53 0.30
C LYS A 7 3.76 -6.99 1.29
N VAL A 8 2.85 -6.09 1.64
CA VAL A 8 1.85 -6.31 2.69
C VAL A 8 0.44 -6.15 2.15
N GLY A 9 -0.43 -7.11 2.43
CA GLY A 9 -1.88 -6.97 2.28
C GLY A 9 -2.53 -6.67 3.62
N LEU A 10 -3.26 -5.57 3.73
CA LEU A 10 -3.98 -5.15 4.94
C LEU A 10 -5.48 -5.29 4.72
N PHE A 11 -6.10 -6.23 5.42
CA PHE A 11 -7.51 -6.60 5.21
C PHE A 11 -8.32 -6.45 6.48
N GLY A 12 -9.64 -6.31 6.35
CA GLY A 12 -10.55 -6.21 7.48
C GLY A 12 -11.72 -5.26 7.21
N PRO A 13 -12.79 -5.32 8.03
CA PRO A 13 -13.99 -4.52 7.80
C PRO A 13 -13.71 -3.02 7.86
N GLN A 14 -14.65 -2.21 7.36
CA GLN A 14 -14.60 -0.75 7.51
C GLN A 14 -14.53 -0.38 9.00
N GLY A 15 -13.66 0.58 9.32
CA GLY A 15 -13.41 1.00 10.71
C GLY A 15 -12.53 0.05 11.53
N ALA A 16 -11.90 -0.96 10.93
CA ALA A 16 -10.88 -1.78 11.59
C ALA A 16 -9.50 -1.09 11.75
N GLY A 17 -9.39 0.20 11.41
CA GLY A 17 -8.14 0.96 11.49
C GLY A 17 -7.08 0.56 10.45
N LYS A 18 -7.49 0.05 9.28
CA LYS A 18 -6.56 -0.30 8.20
C LYS A 18 -5.73 0.92 7.77
N THR A 19 -6.39 2.02 7.46
CA THR A 19 -5.70 3.26 7.05
C THR A 19 -4.73 3.76 8.11
N THR A 20 -5.11 3.70 9.39
CA THR A 20 -4.23 4.03 10.51
C THR A 20 -2.98 3.16 10.53
N LEU A 21 -3.13 1.84 10.44
CA LEU A 21 -1.99 0.94 10.47
C LEU A 21 -1.11 1.05 9.22
N GLY A 22 -1.72 1.17 8.03
CA GLY A 22 -0.99 1.36 6.78
C GLY A 22 -0.10 2.60 6.83
N MET A 23 -0.66 3.74 7.22
CA MET A 23 0.09 4.99 7.39
C MET A 23 1.12 4.90 8.51
N LEU A 24 0.80 4.24 9.64
CA LEU A 24 1.75 4.02 10.73
C LEU A 24 2.99 3.28 10.23
N LEU A 25 2.82 2.16 9.52
CA LEU A 25 3.93 1.39 8.96
C LEU A 25 4.75 2.22 7.97
N CYS A 26 4.09 2.99 7.10
CA CYS A 26 4.77 3.88 6.16
C CYS A 26 5.64 4.92 6.89
N ARG A 27 5.08 5.59 7.90
CA ARG A 27 5.77 6.61 8.69
C ARG A 27 6.91 6.04 9.53
N LEU A 28 6.75 4.83 10.06
CA LEU A 28 7.83 4.15 10.78
C LEU A 28 9.01 3.86 9.85
N VAL A 29 8.77 3.36 8.65
CA VAL A 29 9.85 3.12 7.66
C VAL A 29 10.47 4.44 7.20
N GLN A 30 9.67 5.46 6.93
CA GLN A 30 10.16 6.79 6.57
C GLN A 30 10.99 7.44 7.70
N SER A 31 10.65 7.21 8.97
CA SER A 31 11.42 7.74 10.10
C SER A 31 12.86 7.20 10.17
N MET A 32 13.15 6.09 9.49
CA MET A 32 14.50 5.54 9.38
C MET A 32 15.37 6.26 8.34
N ASP A 33 14.76 6.91 7.34
CA ASP A 33 15.43 7.71 6.32
C ASP A 33 14.46 8.75 5.76
N SER A 34 14.71 10.02 6.10
CA SER A 34 13.85 11.16 5.74
C SER A 34 13.73 11.42 4.24
N ARG A 35 14.58 10.80 3.41
CA ARG A 35 14.51 10.88 1.95
C ARG A 35 13.43 9.98 1.36
N ILE A 36 12.91 9.03 2.14
CA ILE A 36 11.86 8.12 1.70
C ILE A 36 10.56 8.88 1.50
N LYS A 37 10.03 8.82 0.27
CA LYS A 37 8.70 9.35 -0.06
C LYS A 37 7.64 8.25 -0.02
N ILE A 38 6.46 8.62 0.44
CA ILE A 38 5.26 7.77 0.46
C ILE A 38 4.36 8.18 -0.71
N TYR A 39 4.12 7.27 -1.64
CA TYR A 39 3.23 7.47 -2.78
C TYR A 39 1.89 6.79 -2.48
N THR A 40 0.78 7.54 -2.54
CA THR A 40 -0.52 7.04 -2.07
C THR A 40 -1.71 7.63 -2.83
N ASN A 41 -2.86 6.97 -2.78
CA ASN A 41 -4.14 7.50 -3.26
C ASN A 41 -5.02 8.12 -2.16
N VAL A 42 -4.54 8.13 -0.91
CA VAL A 42 -5.21 8.79 0.19
C VAL A 42 -5.10 10.31 -0.01
N THR A 43 -6.25 10.97 -0.04
CA THR A 43 -6.38 12.42 -0.25
C THR A 43 -6.28 13.18 1.08
N ASN A 44 -6.09 14.51 1.00
CA ASN A 44 -6.05 15.44 2.15
C ASN A 44 -5.02 15.07 3.23
N ILE A 45 -3.83 14.68 2.78
CA ILE A 45 -2.65 14.63 3.64
C ILE A 45 -2.17 16.08 3.81
N ASP A 46 -1.58 16.39 4.96
CA ASP A 46 -1.05 17.72 5.28
C ASP A 46 -0.28 18.29 4.08
N GLU A 47 -0.77 19.38 3.49
CA GLU A 47 -0.23 19.98 2.26
C GLU A 47 1.21 20.48 2.44
N ASN A 48 1.64 20.67 3.70
CA ASN A 48 3.02 21.05 4.02
C ASN A 48 3.96 19.83 4.12
N ASP A 49 3.44 18.62 3.98
CA ASP A 49 4.23 17.39 4.06
C ASP A 49 4.63 16.88 2.66
N GLU A 50 5.72 17.44 2.14
CA GLU A 50 6.30 17.05 0.85
C GLU A 50 6.82 15.60 0.79
N THR A 51 6.84 14.90 1.92
CA THR A 51 7.30 13.51 2.01
C THR A 51 6.19 12.51 1.66
N VAL A 52 4.94 12.97 1.54
CA VAL A 52 3.82 12.16 1.08
C VAL A 52 3.24 12.75 -0.20
N VAL A 53 3.21 11.94 -1.24
CA VAL A 53 2.79 12.32 -2.58
C VAL A 53 1.51 11.58 -2.93
N THR A 54 0.43 12.34 -3.09
CA THR A 54 -0.83 11.79 -3.61
C THR A 54 -0.68 11.56 -5.11
N ILE A 55 -0.93 10.34 -5.58
CA ILE A 55 -0.82 9.95 -6.99
C ILE A 55 -2.18 9.51 -7.55
N SER A 56 -2.40 9.81 -8.82
CA SER A 56 -3.58 9.40 -9.58
C SER A 56 -3.26 8.35 -10.65
N ASP A 57 -2.01 8.29 -11.11
CA ASP A 57 -1.48 7.24 -11.98
C ASP A 57 -0.18 6.67 -11.40
N LEU A 58 0.03 5.38 -11.60
CA LEU A 58 1.23 4.70 -11.12
C LEU A 58 2.52 5.22 -11.77
N ALA A 59 2.44 5.82 -12.96
CA ALA A 59 3.58 6.45 -13.65
C ALA A 59 4.13 7.70 -12.96
N GLU A 60 3.38 8.29 -12.03
CA GLU A 60 3.85 9.45 -11.24
C GLU A 60 4.97 9.07 -10.25
N ILE A 61 5.18 7.77 -10.02
CA ILE A 61 6.29 7.28 -9.21
C ILE A 61 7.59 7.29 -10.03
N PRO A 62 8.67 7.96 -9.57
CA PRO A 62 9.94 8.04 -10.29
C PRO A 62 10.77 6.75 -10.16
N PHE A 63 10.39 5.69 -10.87
CA PHE A 63 10.91 4.31 -10.69
C PHE A 63 12.42 4.07 -10.94
N GLN A 64 13.26 5.09 -11.16
CA GLN A 64 14.69 4.96 -11.48
C GLN A 64 15.58 6.10 -10.96
N ASP A 65 15.12 6.87 -9.99
CA ASP A 65 15.89 7.97 -9.39
C ASP A 65 16.90 7.53 -8.31
N GLY A 66 16.95 6.23 -7.98
CA GLY A 66 17.84 5.66 -6.96
C GLY A 66 17.41 5.96 -5.52
N LEU A 67 16.23 6.55 -5.30
CA LEU A 67 15.71 6.87 -3.98
C LEU A 67 14.73 5.80 -3.49
N PRO A 68 14.78 5.43 -2.19
CA PRO A 68 13.85 4.47 -1.62
C PRO A 68 12.42 5.03 -1.55
N LYS A 69 11.43 4.20 -1.86
CA LYS A 69 10.02 4.60 -1.97
C LYS A 69 9.09 3.66 -1.21
N ILE A 70 8.00 4.21 -0.72
CA ILE A 70 6.89 3.46 -0.16
C ILE A 70 5.68 3.67 -1.06
N VAL A 71 4.96 2.59 -1.38
CA VAL A 71 3.70 2.65 -2.11
C VAL A 71 2.58 2.18 -1.18
N TYR A 72 1.63 3.04 -0.89
CA TYR A 72 0.46 2.70 -0.08
C TYR A 72 -0.81 2.93 -0.88
N VAL A 73 -1.63 1.90 -1.05
CA VAL A 73 -2.88 2.00 -1.78
C VAL A 73 -4.02 1.63 -0.85
N ASP A 74 -4.77 2.63 -0.41
CA ASP A 74 -6.00 2.42 0.35
C ASP A 74 -7.17 2.09 -0.58
N GLU A 75 -8.13 1.34 -0.08
CA GLU A 75 -9.24 0.77 -0.86
C GLU A 75 -8.78 0.20 -2.22
N ALA A 76 -7.71 -0.59 -2.19
CA ALA A 76 -7.00 -1.11 -3.35
C ALA A 76 -7.89 -1.82 -4.39
N TYR A 77 -9.06 -2.30 -3.99
CA TYR A 77 -10.02 -2.93 -4.91
C TYR A 77 -10.52 -1.99 -6.01
N PHE A 78 -10.45 -0.67 -5.82
CA PHE A 78 -10.73 0.31 -6.88
C PHE A 78 -9.69 0.28 -8.00
N SER A 79 -8.43 0.00 -7.66
CA SER A 79 -7.29 0.05 -8.61
C SER A 79 -6.88 -1.33 -9.15
N VAL A 80 -7.05 -2.38 -8.32
CA VAL A 80 -6.59 -3.76 -8.61
C VAL A 80 -7.67 -4.80 -8.30
N GLY A 81 -8.92 -4.50 -8.67
CA GLY A 81 -10.08 -5.32 -8.35
C GLY A 81 -10.05 -6.73 -8.95
N SER A 82 -10.53 -7.73 -8.21
CA SER A 82 -10.56 -9.13 -8.68
C SER A 82 -11.56 -9.42 -9.81
N ARG A 83 -12.61 -8.59 -9.94
CA ARG A 83 -13.64 -8.72 -10.98
C ARG A 83 -13.12 -8.36 -12.38
N THR A 84 -12.00 -7.65 -12.44
CA THR A 84 -11.31 -7.28 -13.67
C THR A 84 -10.03 -8.09 -13.85
N SER A 85 -9.98 -9.31 -13.31
CA SER A 85 -8.89 -10.26 -13.54
C SER A 85 -8.61 -10.37 -15.04
N SER A 86 -7.33 -10.24 -15.43
CA SER A 86 -6.87 -10.16 -16.82
C SER A 86 -7.18 -8.86 -17.58
N SER A 87 -7.75 -7.84 -16.94
CA SER A 87 -7.79 -6.49 -17.50
C SER A 87 -6.38 -5.94 -17.71
N LYS A 88 -6.23 -5.04 -18.70
CA LYS A 88 -4.95 -4.36 -18.97
C LYS A 88 -4.40 -3.69 -17.71
N GLN A 89 -5.26 -3.07 -16.90
CA GLN A 89 -4.88 -2.45 -15.63
C GLN A 89 -4.29 -3.45 -14.63
N ASN A 90 -4.96 -4.59 -14.36
CA ASN A 90 -4.44 -5.59 -13.43
C ASN A 90 -3.13 -6.24 -13.94
N VAL A 91 -3.01 -6.45 -15.25
CA VAL A 91 -1.77 -6.97 -15.85
C VAL A 91 -0.62 -5.98 -15.63
N VAL A 92 -0.85 -4.69 -15.86
CA VAL A 92 0.17 -3.64 -15.66
C VAL A 92 0.54 -3.51 -14.19
N TRP A 93 -0.45 -3.48 -13.29
CA TRP A 93 -0.21 -3.53 -11.85
C TRP A 93 0.61 -4.75 -11.44
N THR A 94 0.30 -5.93 -11.95
CA THR A 94 1.04 -7.16 -11.64
C THR A 94 2.49 -7.08 -12.12
N LYS A 95 2.72 -6.57 -13.34
CA LYS A 95 4.07 -6.34 -13.88
C LYS A 95 4.83 -5.32 -13.04
N ALA A 96 4.20 -4.19 -12.71
CA ALA A 96 4.80 -3.15 -11.88
C ALA A 96 5.18 -3.71 -10.51
N PHE A 97 4.26 -4.43 -9.87
CA PHE A 97 4.47 -5.04 -8.57
C PHE A 97 5.61 -6.08 -8.56
N ALA A 98 5.81 -6.80 -9.66
CA ALA A 98 6.96 -7.68 -9.83
C ALA A 98 8.29 -6.91 -9.99
N LEU A 99 8.24 -5.72 -10.59
CA LEU A 99 9.40 -4.87 -10.87
C LEU A 99 9.77 -3.90 -9.74
N PHE A 100 8.87 -3.63 -8.79
CA PHE A 100 9.10 -2.70 -7.66
C PHE A 100 10.43 -2.89 -6.92
N ARG A 101 10.91 -4.14 -6.80
CA ARG A 101 12.23 -4.43 -6.21
C ARG A 101 13.40 -3.79 -6.98
N LYS A 102 13.30 -3.69 -8.30
CA LYS A 102 14.31 -3.09 -9.18
C LYS A 102 14.20 -1.56 -9.26
N SER A 103 13.18 -0.98 -8.62
CA SER A 103 12.84 0.44 -8.68
C SER A 103 12.88 1.12 -7.32
N ASP A 104 13.62 0.52 -6.38
CA ASP A 104 13.84 1.00 -5.00
C ASP A 104 12.54 1.19 -4.20
N VAL A 105 11.46 0.48 -4.56
CA VAL A 105 10.27 0.41 -3.71
C VAL A 105 10.57 -0.58 -2.58
N ILE A 106 10.67 -0.07 -1.36
CA ILE A 106 11.09 -0.84 -0.19
C ILE A 106 9.90 -1.38 0.62
N LEU A 107 8.73 -0.76 0.48
CA LEU A 107 7.50 -1.19 1.13
C LEU A 107 6.34 -0.94 0.18
N THR A 108 5.48 -1.94 0.03
CA THR A 108 4.17 -1.75 -0.60
C THR A 108 3.07 -2.31 0.28
N ILE A 109 2.03 -1.51 0.48
CA ILE A 109 0.87 -1.88 1.29
C ILE A 109 -0.39 -1.71 0.43
N PHE A 110 -1.17 -2.78 0.30
CA PHE A 110 -2.53 -2.73 -0.25
C PHE A 110 -3.54 -2.90 0.87
N ALA A 111 -4.41 -1.90 1.10
CA ALA A 111 -5.50 -2.01 2.05
C ALA A 111 -6.85 -2.20 1.37
N THR A 112 -7.66 -3.16 1.82
CA THR A 112 -9.05 -3.35 1.35
C THR A 112 -9.89 -4.11 2.38
N HIS A 113 -11.16 -4.38 2.09
CA HIS A 113 -12.08 -5.00 3.04
C HIS A 113 -11.84 -6.50 3.17
N ARG A 114 -11.65 -7.19 2.04
CA ARG A 114 -11.45 -8.64 1.99
C ARG A 114 -10.35 -8.97 0.98
N PRO A 115 -9.53 -10.02 1.25
CA PRO A 115 -8.47 -10.41 0.33
C PRO A 115 -8.99 -10.69 -1.08
N ASN A 116 -10.12 -11.40 -1.21
CA ASN A 116 -10.70 -11.78 -2.50
C ASN A 116 -11.19 -10.60 -3.37
N MET A 117 -11.15 -9.36 -2.86
CA MET A 117 -11.43 -8.16 -3.65
C MET A 117 -10.23 -7.70 -4.48
N VAL A 118 -9.02 -8.18 -4.16
CA VAL A 118 -7.79 -7.90 -4.91
C VAL A 118 -7.53 -9.02 -5.92
N ASP A 119 -7.00 -8.65 -7.09
CA ASP A 119 -6.52 -9.58 -8.10
C ASP A 119 -5.65 -10.69 -7.50
N VAL A 120 -5.85 -11.92 -7.99
CA VAL A 120 -5.18 -13.10 -7.45
C VAL A 120 -3.67 -13.05 -7.65
N ASN A 121 -3.19 -12.45 -8.74
CA ASN A 121 -1.75 -12.37 -9.02
C ASN A 121 -1.06 -11.41 -8.07
N ILE A 122 -1.70 -10.27 -7.76
CA ILE A 122 -1.21 -9.33 -6.74
C ILE A 122 -1.19 -10.00 -5.37
N ARG A 123 -2.25 -10.73 -4.99
CA ARG A 123 -2.29 -11.46 -3.72
C ARG A 123 -1.19 -12.49 -3.57
N ASN A 124 -0.89 -13.24 -4.64
CA ASN A 124 0.15 -14.26 -4.63
C ASN A 124 1.56 -13.67 -4.49
N LEU A 125 1.73 -12.36 -4.69
CA LEU A 125 3.00 -11.65 -4.53
C LEU A 125 3.16 -11.02 -3.13
N LEU A 126 2.17 -11.12 -2.24
CA LEU A 126 2.26 -10.61 -0.87
C LEU A 126 3.16 -11.50 0.00
N GLU A 127 3.99 -10.88 0.83
CA GLU A 127 4.85 -11.56 1.81
C GLU A 127 4.20 -11.59 3.19
N TYR A 128 3.46 -10.53 3.54
CA TYR A 128 2.70 -10.45 4.79
C TYR A 128 1.25 -10.14 4.53
N VAL A 129 0.39 -10.72 5.36
CA VAL A 129 -1.04 -10.44 5.40
C VAL A 129 -1.38 -9.99 6.81
N ILE A 130 -1.96 -8.80 6.93
CA ILE A 130 -2.41 -8.26 8.21
C ILE A 130 -3.94 -8.19 8.18
N MET A 131 -4.60 -8.87 9.11
CA MET A 131 -6.05 -8.89 9.22
C MET A 131 -6.50 -8.12 10.45
N GLY A 132 -7.15 -6.98 10.24
CA GLY A 132 -7.73 -6.14 11.28
C GLY A 132 -9.11 -6.61 11.70
N ARG A 133 -9.38 -6.53 13.01
CA ARG A 133 -10.70 -6.76 13.61
C ARG A 133 -11.24 -5.45 14.16
N LYS A 134 -12.55 -5.25 14.05
CA LYS A 134 -13.22 -4.11 14.67
C LYS A 134 -13.31 -4.33 16.19
N ASN A 135 -12.62 -3.51 16.96
CA ASN A 135 -12.74 -3.42 18.41
C ASN A 135 -12.91 -1.94 18.84
N LYS A 136 -13.69 -1.69 19.90
CA LYS A 136 -13.97 -0.35 20.41
C LYS A 136 -12.76 0.27 21.10
N GLY A 137 -12.05 -0.49 21.94
CA GLY A 137 -10.89 0.00 22.70
C GLY A 137 -9.62 0.10 21.85
N ASN A 138 -9.13 -1.04 21.39
CA ASN A 138 -7.86 -1.14 20.65
C ASN A 138 -8.09 -1.34 19.16
N LEU A 139 -7.01 -1.16 18.39
CA LEU A 139 -6.90 -1.67 17.03
C LEU A 139 -6.22 -3.03 17.11
N ASP A 140 -6.98 -4.09 16.83
CA ASP A 140 -6.51 -5.46 16.93
C ASP A 140 -6.27 -6.03 15.53
N TYR A 141 -5.11 -6.64 15.34
CA TYR A 141 -4.70 -7.25 14.10
C TYR A 141 -4.09 -8.63 14.35
N ILE A 142 -4.13 -9.47 13.31
CA ILE A 142 -3.29 -10.66 13.19
C ILE A 142 -2.35 -10.41 12.01
N VAL A 143 -1.05 -10.51 12.25
CA VAL A 143 -0.02 -10.50 11.21
C VAL A 143 0.26 -11.95 10.86
N TYR A 144 0.20 -12.28 9.57
CA TYR A 144 0.48 -13.60 9.02
C TYR A 144 1.63 -13.47 8.01
N ASP A 145 2.71 -14.21 8.24
CA ASP A 145 3.82 -14.35 7.30
C ASP A 145 3.45 -15.42 6.27
N VAL A 146 3.35 -15.03 5.00
CA VAL A 146 2.90 -15.93 3.93
C VAL A 146 3.94 -17.02 3.64
N ILE A 147 5.23 -16.73 3.88
CA ILE A 147 6.35 -17.63 3.59
C ILE A 147 6.51 -18.65 4.71
N SER A 148 6.64 -18.20 5.96
CA SER A 148 6.81 -19.10 7.11
C SER A 148 5.51 -19.74 7.58
N LYS A 149 4.36 -19.16 7.20
CA LYS A 149 3.01 -19.52 7.67
C LYS A 149 2.79 -19.31 9.16
N GLU A 150 3.63 -18.49 9.78
CA GLU A 150 3.49 -18.09 11.17
C GLU A 150 2.55 -16.92 11.30
N TRP A 151 1.94 -16.77 12.48
CA TRP A 151 1.13 -15.62 12.79
C TRP A 151 1.40 -15.08 14.18
N ALA A 152 1.21 -13.77 14.33
CA ALA A 152 1.34 -13.08 15.60
C ALA A 152 0.19 -12.08 15.79
N PRO A 153 -0.37 -11.95 17.00
CA PRO A 153 -1.29 -10.88 17.31
C PRO A 153 -0.54 -9.55 17.39
N LEU A 154 -1.16 -8.48 16.90
CA LEU A 154 -0.72 -7.11 17.05
C LEU A 154 -1.86 -6.28 17.62
N GLN A 155 -1.63 -5.62 18.73
CA GLN A 155 -2.61 -4.75 19.36
C GLN A 155 -2.03 -3.35 19.51
N LEU A 156 -2.77 -2.35 19.04
CA LEU A 156 -2.39 -0.95 19.17
C LEU A 156 -3.45 -0.21 19.99
N GLU A 157 -3.02 0.50 21.02
CA GLU A 157 -3.88 1.38 21.79
C GLU A 157 -4.25 2.62 20.97
N LYS A 158 -5.53 2.98 20.97
CA LYS A 158 -5.99 4.22 20.33
C LYS A 158 -5.67 5.40 21.23
N ASN A 159 -4.70 6.21 20.84
CA ASN A 159 -4.37 7.44 21.54
C ASN A 159 -4.06 8.57 20.55
N LYS A 160 -4.08 9.81 21.05
CA LYS A 160 -3.84 11.00 20.23
C LYS A 160 -2.49 10.97 19.52
N LYS A 161 -1.44 10.45 20.18
CA LYS A 161 -0.08 10.36 19.60
C LYS A 161 -0.05 9.47 18.35
N LEU A 162 -0.78 8.36 18.34
CA LEU A 162 -0.90 7.47 17.18
C LEU A 162 -1.48 8.25 15.98
N PHE A 163 -2.61 8.94 16.19
CA PHE A 163 -3.26 9.69 15.11
C PHE A 163 -2.42 10.88 14.64
N ASP A 164 -1.85 11.64 15.59
CA ASP A 164 -0.94 12.77 15.31
C ASP A 164 0.30 12.32 14.50
N PHE A 165 0.82 11.11 14.75
CA PHE A 165 1.96 10.58 14.00
C PHE A 165 1.58 10.17 12.57
N THR A 166 0.39 9.57 12.40
CA THR A 166 -0.06 9.11 11.08
C THR A 166 -0.50 10.25 10.15
N ARG A 167 -0.87 11.42 10.71
CA ARG A 167 -1.23 12.66 9.99
C ARG A 167 -2.17 12.45 8.79
N PHE A 168 -3.22 11.65 8.96
CA PHE A 168 -4.19 11.38 7.89
C PHE A 168 -5.63 11.65 8.34
N ASN A 169 -6.48 12.05 7.41
CA ASN A 169 -7.92 12.21 7.64
C ASN A 169 -8.68 10.92 7.30
N THR A 170 -9.25 10.28 8.32
CA THR A 170 -10.01 9.01 8.18
C THR A 170 -11.33 9.14 7.41
N LYS A 171 -11.80 10.36 7.11
CA LYS A 171 -13.14 10.59 6.54
C LYS A 171 -13.13 10.70 5.02
N ASP A 172 -11.97 10.76 4.40
CA ASP A 172 -11.85 11.05 2.99
C ASP A 172 -11.85 9.79 2.14
N PHE A 173 -12.43 9.91 0.95
CA PHE A 173 -12.47 8.83 -0.02
C PHE A 173 -11.16 8.81 -0.81
N PRO A 174 -10.46 7.67 -0.86
CA PRO A 174 -9.25 7.55 -1.65
C PRO A 174 -9.58 7.55 -3.14
N ASN A 175 -8.64 8.03 -3.95
CA ASN A 175 -8.76 8.02 -5.41
C ASN A 175 -8.46 6.63 -5.99
N THR A 176 -8.87 6.37 -7.23
CA THR A 176 -8.37 5.23 -7.99
C THR A 176 -7.00 5.57 -8.58
N ILE A 177 -6.04 4.64 -8.52
CA ILE A 177 -4.75 4.78 -9.20
C ILE A 177 -4.84 4.10 -10.57
N ALA A 178 -4.78 4.92 -11.62
CA ALA A 178 -4.72 4.50 -13.01
C ALA A 178 -3.33 3.94 -13.38
N THR A 179 -3.24 3.38 -14.59
CA THR A 179 -1.98 2.84 -15.15
C THR A 179 -1.80 3.24 -16.61
N GLU A 180 -2.50 4.27 -17.06
CA GLU A 180 -2.67 4.62 -18.47
C GLU A 180 -1.36 5.18 -19.03
N GLU A 181 -0.68 6.04 -18.27
CA GLU A 181 0.62 6.56 -18.67
C GLU A 181 1.70 5.49 -18.53
N LEU A 182 1.62 4.65 -17.50
CA LEU A 182 2.59 3.57 -17.29
C LEU A 182 2.56 2.57 -18.44
N GLN A 183 1.38 2.29 -19.01
CA GLN A 183 1.20 1.43 -20.17
C GLN A 183 1.93 1.90 -21.43
N LYS A 184 2.21 3.21 -21.55
CA LYS A 184 2.92 3.77 -22.71
C LYS A 184 4.42 3.50 -22.66
N LEU A 185 4.96 3.19 -21.49
CA LEU A 185 6.39 2.93 -21.32
C LEU A 185 6.75 1.56 -21.92
N PRO A 186 7.85 1.43 -22.70
CA PRO A 186 8.21 0.20 -23.40
C PRO A 186 8.28 -1.08 -22.53
N ILE A 187 8.65 -0.93 -21.25
CA ILE A 187 8.75 -2.05 -20.31
C ILE A 187 7.38 -2.61 -19.87
N PHE A 188 6.32 -1.81 -19.99
CA PHE A 188 4.94 -2.15 -19.62
C PHE A 188 4.04 -2.30 -20.86
N GLY A 189 4.31 -1.51 -21.90
CA GLY A 189 3.65 -1.45 -23.20
C GLY A 189 4.17 -2.49 -24.18
N ALA A 190 3.80 -3.74 -23.94
CA ALA A 190 3.74 -4.76 -24.98
C ALA A 190 2.64 -5.74 -24.61
N ILE A 191 1.41 -5.38 -24.98
CA ILE A 191 0.31 -6.32 -25.12
C ILE A 191 -0.25 -6.04 -26.52
N LYS A 192 0.25 -6.78 -27.51
CA LYS A 192 -0.49 -6.99 -28.76
C LYS A 192 -1.62 -7.95 -28.48
#